data_AF-A0A1C4JQ62-F1
#
_entry.id   AF-A0A1C4JQ62-F1
#
_cell.length_a   1.000
_cell.length_b   1.000
_cell.length_c   1.000
_cell.angle_alpha   90.00
_cell.angle_beta   90.00
_cell.angle_gamma   90.00
#
_symmetry.space_group_name_H-M   'P 1'
#
loop_
_entity.id
_entity.type
_entity.pdbx_description
1 polymer ?
#
loop_
_entity_poly.entity_id
_entity_poly.type
_entity_poly.pdbx_seq_one_letter_code
_entity_poly.pdbx_strand_id
1 'polypeptide(L)'
;SEGYVVVGGSGSVQTLTATGYRESPLSPGALVWFTPGTIHRLVNEEGLRLIVLMQNSGLPEAGDAVLTLPPGRLTDPDDYRTAVALPVDAGEAVQEKAARARRDLAVEGFLALREAVEDGDPEPLAAFHRAAAALVRPRTGEWRTRWEDGAATAAAATAHQLDALDRGEAGHLADARVHAERPSAYGRFGMCGRLDVYRT
;
A
#
# COMPACT_ATOMS: atom_id res chain seq x y z
N SER A 1 4.27 -7.72 1.31
CA SER A 1 5.13 -6.69 0.75
C SER A 1 4.39 -5.84 -0.26
N GLU A 2 4.91 -4.66 -0.53
CA GLU A 2 4.53 -3.82 -1.66
C GLU A 2 5.82 -3.46 -2.41
N GLY A 3 5.74 -3.40 -3.74
CA GLY A 3 6.89 -3.17 -4.62
C GLY A 3 6.61 -2.12 -5.67
N TYR A 4 7.58 -1.24 -5.92
CA TYR A 4 7.53 -0.18 -6.92
C TYR A 4 8.58 -0.41 -7.99
N VAL A 5 8.14 -0.44 -9.24
CA VAL A 5 9.01 -0.42 -10.42
C VAL A 5 8.90 0.94 -11.08
N VAL A 6 9.99 1.68 -11.15
CA VAL A 6 10.01 3.01 -11.77
C VAL A 6 10.04 2.87 -13.29
N VAL A 7 9.06 3.48 -13.97
CA VAL A 7 8.91 3.42 -15.43
C VAL A 7 9.11 4.78 -16.11
N GLY A 8 9.19 5.87 -15.34
CA GLY A 8 9.46 7.19 -15.89
C GLY A 8 9.61 8.26 -14.80
N GLY A 9 10.18 9.40 -15.18
CA GLY A 9 10.44 10.52 -14.28
C GLY A 9 11.51 10.22 -13.22
N SER A 10 11.59 11.06 -12.21
CA SER A 10 12.53 10.92 -11.09
C SER A 10 11.93 11.40 -9.76
N GLY A 11 12.54 10.95 -8.66
CA GLY A 11 12.15 11.32 -7.31
C GLY A 11 12.89 10.51 -6.25
N SER A 12 12.27 10.36 -5.08
CA SER A 12 12.77 9.50 -4.01
C SER A 12 11.64 8.76 -3.31
N VAL A 13 11.98 7.63 -2.68
CA VAL A 13 11.13 7.01 -1.65
C VAL A 13 11.78 7.24 -0.29
N GLN A 14 11.01 7.77 0.62
CA GLN A 14 11.38 7.92 2.02
C GLN A 14 10.72 6.78 2.79
N THR A 15 11.49 6.08 3.61
CA THR A 15 11.06 4.94 4.41
C THR A 15 11.42 5.17 5.87
N LEU A 16 10.55 4.72 6.77
CA LEU A 16 10.77 4.74 8.20
C LEU A 16 10.38 3.38 8.77
N THR A 17 11.31 2.76 9.49
CA THR A 17 11.11 1.50 10.22
C THR A 17 11.72 1.64 11.62
N ALA A 18 11.61 0.59 12.44
CA ALA A 18 12.29 0.54 13.73
C ALA A 18 13.83 0.60 13.62
N THR A 19 14.41 0.38 12.43
CA THR A 19 15.85 0.52 12.20
C THR A 19 16.27 1.92 11.75
N GLY A 20 15.31 2.84 11.58
CA GLY A 20 15.59 4.24 11.22
C GLY A 20 14.97 4.70 9.91
N TYR A 21 15.20 5.98 9.61
CA TYR A 21 14.85 6.62 8.36
C TYR A 21 15.83 6.25 7.24
N ARG A 22 15.31 6.09 6.02
CA ARG A 22 16.11 5.98 4.81
C ARG A 22 15.41 6.65 3.64
N GLU A 23 16.18 7.39 2.86
CA GLU A 23 15.77 7.92 1.57
C GLU A 23 16.50 7.18 0.46
N SER A 24 15.77 6.76 -0.57
CA SER A 24 16.33 6.04 -1.72
C SER A 24 15.91 6.73 -3.01
N PRO A 25 16.87 7.10 -3.89
CA PRO A 25 16.55 7.75 -5.15
C PRO A 25 15.78 6.79 -6.07
N LEU A 26 14.88 7.36 -6.87
CA LEU A 26 14.04 6.67 -7.83
C LEU A 26 14.28 7.25 -9.23
N SER A 27 14.72 6.38 -10.13
CA SER A 27 14.89 6.65 -11.56
C SER A 27 14.45 5.43 -12.35
N PRO A 28 14.15 5.54 -13.66
CA PRO A 28 13.65 4.43 -14.46
C PRO A 28 14.54 3.17 -14.33
N GLY A 29 13.89 2.02 -14.12
CA GLY A 29 14.57 0.75 -13.87
C GLY A 29 14.84 0.45 -12.38
N ALA A 30 14.67 1.41 -11.47
CA ALA A 30 14.74 1.14 -10.04
C ALA A 30 13.56 0.27 -9.58
N LEU A 31 13.87 -0.70 -8.72
CA LEU A 31 12.91 -1.55 -8.01
C LEU A 31 13.15 -1.40 -6.51
N VAL A 32 12.13 -0.96 -5.79
CA VAL A 32 12.13 -0.92 -4.32
C VAL A 32 10.96 -1.74 -3.81
N TRP A 33 11.16 -2.51 -2.75
CA TRP A 33 10.09 -3.24 -2.09
C TRP A 33 10.25 -3.15 -0.59
N PHE A 34 9.13 -3.31 0.12
CA PHE A 34 9.12 -3.25 1.57
C PHE A 34 8.07 -4.19 2.16
N THR A 35 8.30 -4.62 3.39
CA THR A 35 7.44 -5.53 4.15
C THR A 35 6.43 -4.76 5.01
N PRO A 36 5.40 -5.42 5.54
CA PRO A 36 4.53 -4.82 6.56
C PRO A 36 5.34 -4.19 7.70
N GLY A 37 4.86 -3.05 8.21
CA GLY A 37 5.55 -2.24 9.22
C GLY A 37 6.48 -1.17 8.66
N THR A 38 6.67 -1.09 7.34
CA THR A 38 7.42 0.01 6.72
C THR A 38 6.48 1.17 6.39
N ILE A 39 6.65 2.28 7.12
CA ILE A 39 6.06 3.55 6.74
C ILE A 39 6.84 4.10 5.55
N HIS A 40 6.16 4.59 4.52
CA HIS A 40 6.83 5.14 3.35
C HIS A 40 6.04 6.28 2.71
N ARG A 41 6.76 7.14 1.99
CA ARG A 41 6.18 8.18 1.13
C ARG A 41 7.04 8.40 -0.10
N LEU A 42 6.38 8.79 -1.19
CA LEU A 42 7.05 9.16 -2.44
C LEU A 42 7.25 10.67 -2.51
N VAL A 43 8.43 11.08 -2.95
CA VAL A 43 8.73 12.46 -3.32
C VAL A 43 8.83 12.48 -4.84
N ASN A 44 7.95 13.25 -5.47
CA ASN A 44 7.95 13.43 -6.91
C ASN A 44 8.77 14.69 -7.24
N GLU A 45 9.91 14.50 -7.90
CA GLU A 45 10.79 15.60 -8.33
C GLU A 45 10.48 15.97 -9.79
N GLU A 46 10.43 14.98 -10.70
CA GLU A 46 10.20 15.21 -12.12
C GLU A 46 9.25 14.18 -12.74
N GLY A 47 7.96 14.29 -12.46
CA GLY A 47 6.93 13.47 -13.13
C GLY A 47 7.09 11.97 -12.90
N LEU A 48 7.44 11.56 -11.67
CA LEU A 48 7.63 10.17 -11.26
C LEU A 48 6.43 9.30 -11.63
N ARG A 49 6.69 8.20 -12.34
CA ARG A 49 5.71 7.18 -12.75
C ARG A 49 6.19 5.80 -12.34
N LEU A 50 5.31 5.05 -11.68
CA LEU A 50 5.61 3.76 -11.08
C LEU A 50 4.56 2.72 -11.48
N ILE A 51 4.98 1.46 -11.57
CA ILE A 51 4.10 0.30 -11.47
C ILE A 51 4.17 -0.19 -10.02
N VAL A 52 3.00 -0.32 -9.38
CA VAL A 52 2.89 -0.79 -8.00
C VAL A 52 2.37 -2.22 -7.98
N LEU A 53 3.10 -3.10 -7.28
CA LEU A 53 2.71 -4.49 -7.03
C LEU A 53 2.36 -4.62 -5.55
N MET A 54 1.09 -4.92 -5.27
CA MET A 54 0.57 -5.06 -3.91
C MET A 54 0.33 -6.52 -3.56
N GLN A 55 0.77 -6.93 -2.37
CA GLN A 55 0.53 -8.28 -1.86
C GLN A 55 -0.96 -8.60 -1.68
N ASN A 56 -1.24 -9.91 -1.66
CA ASN A 56 -2.47 -10.51 -1.14
C ASN A 56 -3.72 -9.89 -1.75
N SER A 57 -3.75 -9.89 -3.08
CA SER A 57 -4.86 -9.38 -3.87
C SER A 57 -5.18 -7.92 -3.58
N GLY A 58 -4.21 -7.03 -3.35
CA GLY A 58 -4.46 -5.60 -3.14
C GLY A 58 -4.94 -5.23 -1.73
N LEU A 59 -4.51 -5.99 -0.72
CA LEU A 59 -4.87 -5.74 0.68
C LEU A 59 -4.55 -4.31 1.18
N PRO A 60 -3.44 -3.65 0.78
CA PRO A 60 -3.19 -2.25 1.13
C PRO A 60 -4.32 -1.29 0.71
N GLU A 61 -4.83 -1.43 -0.52
CA GLU A 61 -5.97 -0.63 -1.02
C GLU A 61 -7.31 -1.09 -0.41
N ALA A 62 -7.37 -2.33 0.07
CA ALA A 62 -8.43 -2.78 0.97
C ALA A 62 -8.31 -2.17 2.38
N GLY A 63 -7.39 -1.22 2.60
CA GLY A 63 -7.21 -0.41 3.81
C GLY A 63 -6.40 -1.06 4.93
N ASP A 64 -5.53 -2.00 4.59
CA ASP A 64 -4.41 -2.44 5.44
C ASP A 64 -3.31 -1.37 5.53
N ALA A 65 -3.29 -0.40 4.61
CA ALA A 65 -2.48 0.80 4.72
C ALA A 65 -3.12 1.83 5.67
N VAL A 66 -2.39 2.17 6.74
CA VAL A 66 -2.77 3.23 7.69
C VAL A 66 -1.91 4.47 7.46
N LEU A 67 -2.54 5.62 7.21
CA LEU A 67 -1.84 6.89 7.06
C LEU A 67 -1.30 7.37 8.40
N THR A 68 -0.10 7.95 8.39
CA THR A 68 0.59 8.53 9.55
C THR A 68 -0.03 9.85 9.98
N LEU A 69 -1.30 9.82 10.40
CA LEU A 69 -1.98 10.99 10.92
C LEU A 69 -1.48 11.33 12.34
N PRO A 70 -1.67 12.57 12.83
CA PRO A 70 -1.37 12.92 14.22
C PRO A 70 -2.11 12.00 15.23
N PRO A 71 -1.53 11.71 16.41
CA PRO A 71 -2.07 10.72 17.35
C PRO A 71 -3.55 10.87 17.71
N GLY A 72 -4.05 12.10 17.86
CA GLY A 72 -5.46 12.36 18.18
C GLY A 72 -6.45 11.96 17.07
N ARG A 73 -5.97 11.69 15.85
CA ARG A 73 -6.77 11.17 14.72
C ARG A 73 -6.73 9.65 14.59
N LEU A 74 -5.93 8.98 15.41
CA LEU A 74 -5.74 7.52 15.35
C LEU A 74 -6.48 6.77 16.48
N THR A 75 -7.12 7.49 17.40
CA THR A 75 -7.79 6.91 18.57
C THR A 75 -9.20 6.39 18.27
N ASP A 76 -9.93 7.05 17.38
CA ASP A 76 -11.30 6.71 17.01
C ASP A 76 -11.35 6.30 15.51
N PRO A 77 -11.86 5.10 15.17
CA PRO A 77 -12.05 4.68 13.79
C PRO A 77 -12.87 5.65 12.93
N ASP A 78 -13.84 6.37 13.50
CA ASP A 78 -14.72 7.28 12.76
C ASP A 78 -14.01 8.60 12.44
N ASP A 79 -13.24 9.12 13.40
CA ASP A 79 -12.38 10.28 13.18
C ASP A 79 -11.30 9.96 12.14
N TYR A 80 -10.67 8.79 12.23
CA TYR A 80 -9.69 8.34 11.25
C TYR A 80 -10.32 8.26 9.85
N ARG A 81 -11.45 7.55 9.71
CA ARG A 81 -12.16 7.41 8.42
C ARG A 81 -12.52 8.77 7.83
N THR A 82 -13.00 9.70 8.67
CA THR A 82 -13.36 11.06 8.23
C THR A 82 -12.14 11.83 7.74
N ALA A 83 -11.00 11.70 8.41
CA ALA A 83 -9.76 12.39 8.01
C ALA A 83 -9.15 11.86 6.70
N VAL A 84 -9.35 10.58 6.38
CA VAL A 84 -8.75 9.94 5.19
C VAL A 84 -9.68 9.83 3.98
N ALA A 85 -10.98 10.08 4.17
CA ALA A 85 -11.98 9.99 3.11
C ALA A 85 -11.80 11.08 2.04
N LEU A 86 -12.10 10.72 0.79
CA LEU A 86 -12.19 11.66 -0.32
C LEU A 86 -13.65 11.79 -0.77
N PRO A 87 -14.10 13.00 -1.17
CA PRO A 87 -15.44 13.20 -1.67
C PRO A 87 -15.56 12.68 -3.12
N VAL A 88 -15.72 11.37 -3.28
CA VAL A 88 -15.65 10.67 -4.59
C VAL A 88 -16.65 11.16 -5.63
N ASP A 89 -17.80 11.70 -5.20
CA ASP A 89 -18.85 12.23 -6.08
C ASP A 89 -18.67 13.73 -6.40
N ALA A 90 -17.66 14.38 -5.83
CA ALA A 90 -17.37 15.79 -6.09
C ALA A 90 -16.54 15.98 -7.38
N GLY A 91 -16.52 17.20 -7.91
CA GLY A 91 -15.66 17.54 -9.05
C GLY A 91 -14.17 17.37 -8.75
N GLU A 92 -13.36 17.13 -9.79
CA GLU A 92 -11.93 16.81 -9.67
C GLU A 92 -11.14 17.81 -8.79
N ALA A 93 -11.38 19.11 -8.97
CA ALA A 93 -10.68 20.14 -8.18
C ALA A 93 -10.96 20.03 -6.66
N VAL A 94 -12.17 19.61 -6.28
CA VAL A 94 -12.54 19.39 -4.87
C VAL A 94 -11.86 18.13 -4.34
N GLN A 95 -11.85 17.05 -5.13
CA GLN A 95 -11.15 15.82 -4.79
C GLN A 95 -9.64 16.04 -4.65
N GLU A 96 -9.04 16.79 -5.56
CA GLU A 96 -7.61 17.12 -5.51
C GLU A 96 -7.27 17.91 -4.24
N LYS A 97 -8.07 18.92 -3.90
CA LYS A 97 -7.89 19.69 -2.66
C LYS A 97 -7.97 18.78 -1.42
N ALA A 98 -8.97 17.89 -1.38
CA ALA A 98 -9.12 16.93 -0.28
C ALA A 98 -7.92 15.95 -0.20
N ALA A 99 -7.45 15.43 -1.34
CA ALA A 99 -6.31 14.54 -1.40
C ALA A 99 -5.02 15.21 -0.93
N ARG A 100 -4.80 16.49 -1.28
CA ARG A 100 -3.67 17.29 -0.80
C ARG A 100 -3.75 17.53 0.71
N ALA A 101 -4.92 17.88 1.23
CA ALA A 101 -5.11 18.07 2.67
C ALA A 101 -4.85 16.78 3.47
N ARG A 102 -5.35 15.64 3.00
CA ARG A 102 -5.08 14.31 3.58
C ARG A 102 -3.58 13.99 3.57
N ARG A 103 -2.91 14.24 2.43
CA ARG A 103 -1.46 14.05 2.29
C ARG A 103 -0.71 14.90 3.30
N ASP A 104 -1.06 16.17 3.44
CA ASP A 104 -0.34 17.11 4.32
C ASP A 104 -0.46 16.67 5.79
N LEU A 105 -1.62 16.19 6.22
CA LEU A 105 -1.80 15.59 7.55
C LEU A 105 -0.95 14.33 7.75
N ALA A 106 -0.86 13.45 6.74
CA ALA A 106 -0.02 12.27 6.82
C ALA A 106 1.48 12.63 6.86
N VAL A 107 1.89 13.69 6.15
CA VAL A 107 3.27 14.21 6.18
C VAL A 107 3.61 14.80 7.54
N GLU A 108 2.70 15.52 8.18
CA GLU A 108 2.89 16.03 9.55
C GLU A 108 3.22 14.89 10.53
N GLY A 109 2.41 13.83 10.57
CA GLY A 109 2.68 12.70 11.47
C GLY A 109 3.91 11.89 11.05
N PHE A 110 4.19 11.76 9.75
CA PHE A 110 5.45 11.14 9.28
C PHE A 110 6.69 11.88 9.80
N LEU A 111 6.69 13.21 9.71
CA LEU A 111 7.83 14.02 10.17
C LEU A 111 8.03 13.91 11.67
N ALA A 112 6.96 13.93 12.47
CA ALA A 112 7.05 13.74 13.92
C ALA A 112 7.59 12.33 14.30
N LEU A 113 7.15 11.29 13.59
CA LEU A 113 7.65 9.93 13.79
C LEU A 113 9.12 9.80 13.39
N ARG A 114 9.51 10.44 12.30
CA ARG A 114 10.90 10.48 11.84
C ARG A 114 11.79 11.17 12.87
N GLU A 115 11.41 12.35 13.34
CA GLU A 115 12.15 13.13 14.33
C GLU A 115 12.38 12.31 15.60
N ALA A 116 11.33 11.69 16.15
CA ALA A 116 11.45 10.83 17.32
C ALA A 116 12.45 9.67 17.12
N VAL A 117 12.39 9.00 15.97
CA VAL A 117 13.31 7.89 15.66
C VAL A 117 14.75 8.38 15.46
N GLU A 118 14.95 9.54 14.83
CA GLU A 118 16.28 10.17 14.67
C GLU A 118 16.85 10.61 16.02
N ASP A 119 16.01 11.05 16.96
CA ASP A 119 16.37 11.38 18.35
C ASP A 119 16.59 10.15 19.24
N GLY A 120 16.32 8.95 18.73
CA GLY A 120 16.49 7.69 19.44
C GLY A 120 15.32 7.34 20.39
N ASP A 121 14.17 7.97 20.24
CA ASP A 121 12.93 7.61 20.93
C ASP A 121 12.08 6.64 20.06
N PRO A 122 12.05 5.33 20.40
CA PRO A 122 11.28 4.35 19.66
C PRO A 122 9.77 4.39 19.97
N GLU A 123 9.36 5.06 21.05
CA GLU A 123 8.00 4.93 21.57
C GLU A 123 6.93 5.53 20.66
N PRO A 124 7.11 6.70 20.01
CA PRO A 124 6.12 7.25 19.08
C PRO A 124 5.80 6.30 17.91
N LEU A 125 6.81 5.64 17.35
CA LEU A 125 6.62 4.65 16.29
C LEU A 125 5.89 3.40 16.81
N ALA A 126 6.25 2.92 18.00
CA ALA A 126 5.57 1.79 18.63
C ALA A 126 4.10 2.11 18.96
N ALA A 127 3.81 3.32 19.44
CA ALA A 127 2.47 3.82 19.71
C ALA A 127 1.64 3.93 18.42
N PHE A 128 2.23 4.42 17.33
CA PHE A 128 1.60 4.43 16.02
C PHE A 128 1.21 3.01 15.56
N HIS A 129 2.12 2.03 15.68
CA HIS A 129 1.80 0.64 15.31
C HIS A 129 0.63 0.07 16.13
N ARG A 130 0.57 0.35 17.44
CA ARG A 130 -0.54 -0.10 18.28
C ARG A 130 -1.87 0.57 17.89
N ALA A 131 -1.85 1.87 17.60
CA ALA A 131 -3.03 2.61 17.16
C ALA A 131 -3.52 2.11 15.78
N ALA A 132 -2.60 1.93 14.83
CA ALA A 132 -2.89 1.36 13.52
C ALA A 132 -3.52 -0.03 13.64
N ALA A 133 -2.96 -0.92 14.47
CA ALA A 133 -3.52 -2.25 14.72
C ALA A 133 -4.93 -2.19 15.32
N ALA A 134 -5.18 -1.26 16.25
CA ALA A 134 -6.50 -1.07 16.84
C ALA A 134 -7.53 -0.58 15.80
N LEU A 135 -7.17 0.39 14.96
CA LEU A 135 -8.02 0.92 13.89
C LEU A 135 -8.45 -0.15 12.90
N VAL A 136 -7.53 -1.03 12.52
CA VAL A 136 -7.79 -2.01 11.47
C VAL A 136 -8.38 -3.32 11.97
N ARG A 137 -8.32 -3.59 13.28
CA ARG A 137 -8.81 -4.84 13.90
C ARG A 137 -10.22 -5.26 13.44
N PRO A 138 -11.22 -4.37 13.29
CA PRO A 138 -12.55 -4.76 12.83
C PRO A 138 -12.59 -5.35 11.40
N ARG A 139 -11.56 -5.08 10.59
CA ARG A 139 -11.49 -5.44 9.16
C ARG A 139 -10.82 -6.78 8.89
N THR A 140 -10.20 -7.39 9.90
CA THR A 140 -9.40 -8.61 9.70
C THR A 140 -10.23 -9.79 9.19
N GLY A 141 -11.54 -9.81 9.44
CA GLY A 141 -12.45 -10.81 8.87
C GLY A 141 -12.60 -10.68 7.36
N GLU A 142 -12.89 -9.46 6.87
CA GLU A 142 -12.95 -9.14 5.44
C GLU A 142 -11.65 -9.50 4.73
N TRP A 143 -10.52 -9.15 5.35
CA TRP A 143 -9.19 -9.40 4.82
C TRP A 143 -8.82 -10.88 4.77
N ARG A 144 -9.27 -11.66 5.76
CA ARG A 144 -9.10 -13.10 5.78
C ARG A 144 -9.81 -13.73 4.58
N THR A 145 -11.07 -13.38 4.34
CA THR A 145 -11.82 -13.85 3.17
C THR A 145 -11.12 -13.45 1.87
N ARG A 146 -10.72 -12.18 1.72
CA ARG A 146 -9.98 -11.72 0.53
C ARG A 146 -8.69 -12.51 0.28
N TRP A 147 -7.95 -12.81 1.33
CA TRP A 147 -6.71 -13.59 1.24
C TRP A 147 -7.00 -15.06 0.89
N GLU A 148 -8.00 -15.66 1.52
CA GLU A 148 -8.46 -17.05 1.28
C GLU A 148 -8.88 -17.24 -0.17
N ASP A 149 -9.72 -16.34 -0.69
CA ASP A 149 -10.24 -16.37 -2.06
C ASP A 149 -9.15 -16.07 -3.12
N GLY A 150 -8.07 -15.41 -2.72
CA GLY A 150 -6.98 -14.99 -3.60
C GLY A 150 -5.71 -15.78 -3.39
N ALA A 151 -4.76 -15.15 -2.69
CA ALA A 151 -3.40 -15.66 -2.56
C ALA A 151 -3.31 -17.03 -1.88
N ALA A 152 -4.18 -17.35 -0.92
CA ALA A 152 -4.18 -18.66 -0.28
C ALA A 152 -4.61 -19.76 -1.25
N THR A 153 -5.70 -19.54 -2.01
CA THR A 153 -6.18 -20.46 -3.04
C THR A 153 -5.12 -20.67 -4.12
N ALA A 154 -4.47 -19.60 -4.59
CA ALA A 154 -3.39 -19.71 -5.57
C ALA A 154 -2.20 -20.54 -5.05
N ALA A 155 -1.78 -20.32 -3.80
CA ALA A 155 -0.71 -21.10 -3.19
C ALA A 155 -1.07 -22.59 -3.01
N ALA A 156 -2.29 -22.88 -2.59
CA ALA A 156 -2.79 -24.25 -2.48
C ALA A 156 -2.86 -24.95 -3.85
N ALA A 157 -3.30 -24.24 -4.90
CA ALA A 157 -3.28 -24.75 -6.26
C ALA A 157 -1.86 -25.10 -6.73
N THR A 158 -0.86 -24.27 -6.41
CA THR A 158 0.55 -24.59 -6.69
C THR A 158 1.01 -25.86 -5.98
N ALA A 159 0.64 -26.07 -4.71
CA ALA A 159 0.98 -27.31 -4.00
C ALA A 159 0.40 -28.55 -4.72
N HIS A 160 -0.88 -28.51 -5.11
CA HIS A 160 -1.50 -29.59 -5.87
C HIS A 160 -0.84 -29.84 -7.23
N GLN A 161 -0.43 -28.77 -7.93
CA GLN A 161 0.29 -28.87 -9.20
C GLN A 161 1.65 -29.54 -9.02
N LEU A 162 2.40 -29.17 -7.98
CA LEU A 162 3.68 -29.79 -7.64
C LEU A 162 3.52 -31.29 -7.34
N ASP A 163 2.52 -31.66 -6.54
CA ASP A 163 2.23 -33.07 -6.24
C ASP A 163 1.87 -33.87 -7.49
N ALA A 164 1.11 -33.27 -8.42
CA ALA A 164 0.77 -33.91 -9.69
C ALA A 164 2.01 -34.12 -10.56
N LEU A 165 2.88 -33.10 -10.67
CA LEU A 165 4.13 -33.19 -11.41
C LEU A 165 5.08 -34.24 -10.84
N ASP A 166 5.17 -34.37 -9.50
CA ASP A 166 5.95 -35.42 -8.84
C ASP A 166 5.49 -36.84 -9.23
N ARG A 167 4.18 -37.02 -9.45
CA ARG A 167 3.60 -38.27 -9.99
C ARG A 167 3.70 -38.42 -11.51
N GLY A 168 4.26 -37.45 -12.22
CA GLY A 168 4.33 -37.43 -13.68
C GLY A 168 3.01 -37.05 -14.37
N GLU A 169 2.06 -36.46 -13.65
CA GLU A 169 0.76 -36.04 -14.14
C GLU A 169 0.79 -34.58 -14.62
N ALA A 170 0.39 -34.33 -15.87
CA ALA A 170 0.45 -33.01 -16.51
C ALA A 170 -0.93 -32.41 -16.84
N GLY A 171 -2.02 -33.01 -16.32
CA GLY A 171 -3.39 -32.65 -16.70
C GLY A 171 -3.73 -31.16 -16.55
N HIS A 172 -3.26 -30.53 -15.46
CA HIS A 172 -3.49 -29.11 -15.18
C HIS A 172 -2.90 -28.17 -16.27
N LEU A 173 -1.93 -28.63 -17.07
CA LEU A 173 -1.37 -27.81 -18.15
C LEU A 173 -2.39 -27.56 -19.27
N ALA A 174 -3.38 -28.44 -19.47
CA ALA A 174 -4.46 -28.24 -20.42
C ALA A 174 -5.41 -27.09 -20.02
N ASP A 175 -5.42 -26.73 -18.74
CA ASP A 175 -6.23 -25.64 -18.20
C ASP A 175 -5.55 -24.27 -18.31
N ALA A 176 -4.35 -24.18 -18.90
CA ALA A 176 -3.63 -22.92 -19.07
C ALA A 176 -4.49 -21.86 -19.79
N ARG A 177 -4.50 -20.62 -19.26
CA ARG A 177 -5.20 -19.47 -19.81
C ARG A 177 -4.30 -18.23 -19.79
N VAL A 178 -4.53 -17.32 -20.72
CA VAL A 178 -3.86 -16.01 -20.77
C VAL A 178 -4.88 -14.94 -20.37
N HIS A 179 -4.53 -14.11 -19.40
CA HIS A 179 -5.33 -12.98 -18.95
C HIS A 179 -4.65 -11.68 -19.41
N ALA A 180 -5.44 -10.76 -19.98
CA ALA A 180 -4.96 -9.47 -20.45
C ALA A 180 -5.97 -8.38 -20.10
N GLU A 181 -5.52 -7.33 -19.41
CA GLU A 181 -6.38 -6.27 -18.91
C GLU A 181 -5.79 -4.88 -19.16
N ARG A 182 -6.66 -3.87 -19.13
CA ARG A 182 -6.31 -2.44 -19.11
C ARG A 182 -6.87 -1.82 -17.83
N PRO A 183 -6.36 -0.65 -17.40
CA PRO A 183 -6.96 0.05 -16.27
C PRO A 183 -8.45 0.29 -16.48
N SER A 184 -9.22 -0.07 -15.47
CA SER A 184 -10.68 0.12 -15.39
C SER A 184 -11.06 1.54 -14.98
N ALA A 185 -10.13 2.27 -14.35
CA ALA A 185 -10.23 3.68 -14.04
C ALA A 185 -8.84 4.32 -14.16
N TYR A 186 -8.80 5.59 -14.54
CA TYR A 186 -7.56 6.34 -14.74
C TYR A 186 -7.51 7.54 -13.81
N GLY A 187 -6.31 7.90 -13.35
CA GLY A 187 -6.08 9.12 -12.60
C GLY A 187 -6.79 9.24 -11.24
N ARG A 188 -7.21 8.12 -10.62
CA ARG A 188 -7.88 8.15 -9.30
C ARG A 188 -6.93 8.66 -8.22
N PHE A 189 -7.42 9.46 -7.27
CA PHE A 189 -6.61 9.94 -6.16
C PHE A 189 -6.32 8.82 -5.15
N GLY A 190 -5.12 8.26 -5.20
CA GLY A 190 -4.59 7.28 -4.25
C GLY A 190 -3.90 7.94 -3.06
N MET A 191 -3.31 7.12 -2.19
CA MET A 191 -2.55 7.58 -1.02
C MET A 191 -1.24 8.27 -1.43
N CYS A 192 -0.53 7.70 -2.41
CA CYS A 192 0.82 8.14 -2.82
C CYS A 192 0.85 8.90 -4.17
N GLY A 193 -0.30 9.12 -4.82
CA GLY A 193 -0.36 9.77 -6.13
C GLY A 193 -1.67 9.53 -6.87
N ARG A 194 -1.63 9.68 -8.20
CA ARG A 194 -2.74 9.30 -9.09
C ARG A 194 -2.58 7.85 -9.53
N LEU A 195 -3.67 7.11 -9.55
CA LEU A 195 -3.72 5.67 -9.81
C LEU A 195 -4.51 5.36 -11.07
N ASP A 196 -3.91 4.53 -11.91
CA ASP A 196 -4.62 3.78 -12.94
C ASP A 196 -4.94 2.40 -12.36
N VAL A 197 -6.22 2.11 -12.15
CA VAL A 197 -6.67 0.97 -11.33
C VAL A 197 -7.10 -0.19 -12.20
N TYR A 198 -6.47 -1.34 -11.99
CA TYR A 198 -6.86 -2.61 -12.60
C TYR A 198 -7.92 -3.30 -11.74
N ARG A 199 -8.87 -3.99 -12.36
CA ARG A 199 -9.75 -4.89 -11.59
C ARG A 199 -8.93 -6.15 -11.30
N THR A 200 -9.02 -6.63 -10.07
CA THR A 200 -8.48 -7.92 -9.64
C THR A 200 -9.65 -8.76 -9.17
#